data_AF-Q8HCF7-F1
#
_entry.id   AF-Q8HCF7-F1
#
_cell.length_a   1.000
_cell.length_b   1.000
_cell.length_c   1.000
_cell.angle_alpha   90.00
_cell.angle_beta   90.00
_cell.angle_gamma   90.00
#
_symmetry.space_group_name_H-M   'P 1'
#
loop_
_entity.id
_entity.type
_entity.pdbx_description
1 polymer ?
#
loop_
_entity_poly.entity_id
_entity_poly.type
_entity_poly.pdbx_seq_one_letter_code
_entity_poly.pdbx_strand_id
1 'polypeptide(L)'
;LIAYSSVSHMGLVIAACLIQTPWSITGAMILMIAHGLTSSMLFCLANTNYERTHTRTLILARGLQTILPLMTSWWLFANLTNMALPPTINLVGELTIISALFNWSQPTIVLTGLGTLITAIYSLHMFLTTQRNKLPPHIITTDPTHTRE
;
A
#
# COMPACT_ATOMS: atom_id res chain seq x y z
N LEU A 1 -4.49 7.51 5.11
CA LEU A 1 -3.29 7.03 4.40
C LEU A 1 -3.67 6.13 3.22
N ILE A 2 -4.32 4.98 3.45
CA ILE A 2 -4.70 4.03 2.37
C ILE A 2 -5.53 4.69 1.25
N ALA A 3 -6.51 5.53 1.58
CA ALA A 3 -7.29 6.24 0.56
C ALA A 3 -6.42 7.18 -0.32
N TYR A 4 -5.49 7.92 0.29
CA TYR A 4 -4.57 8.79 -0.44
C TYR A 4 -3.55 8.00 -1.26
N SER A 5 -3.11 6.83 -0.80
CA SER A 5 -2.28 5.95 -1.63
C SER A 5 -3.02 5.49 -2.88
N SER A 6 -4.32 5.16 -2.76
CA SER A 6 -5.13 4.83 -3.93
C SER A 6 -5.26 5.99 -4.91
N VAL A 7 -5.42 7.23 -4.44
CA VAL A 7 -5.44 8.40 -5.33
C VAL A 7 -4.10 8.55 -6.07
N SER A 8 -2.97 8.33 -5.39
CA SER A 8 -1.64 8.38 -6.01
C SER A 8 -1.46 7.35 -7.13
N HIS A 9 -1.82 6.08 -6.88
CA HIS A 9 -1.73 5.02 -7.87
C HIS A 9 -2.65 5.26 -9.07
N MET A 10 -3.88 5.74 -8.84
CA MET A 10 -4.79 6.10 -9.93
C MET A 10 -4.31 7.33 -10.72
N GLY A 11 -3.54 8.23 -10.11
CA GLY A 11 -2.87 9.33 -10.83
C GLY A 11 -1.93 8.83 -11.92
N LEU A 12 -1.14 7.77 -11.65
CA LEU A 12 -0.29 7.12 -12.66
C LEU A 12 -1.12 6.47 -13.77
N VAL A 13 -2.22 5.80 -13.41
CA VAL A 13 -3.16 5.20 -14.38
C VAL A 13 -3.74 6.26 -15.31
N ILE A 14 -4.19 7.40 -14.78
CA ILE A 14 -4.72 8.51 -15.59
C ILE A 14 -3.63 9.04 -16.55
N ALA A 15 -2.41 9.28 -16.05
CA ALA A 15 -1.30 9.73 -16.88
C ALA A 15 -0.99 8.73 -18.02
N ALA A 16 -0.99 7.43 -17.71
CA ALA A 16 -0.77 6.36 -18.67
C ALA A 16 -1.88 6.30 -19.74
N CYS A 17 -3.14 6.47 -19.34
CA CYS A 17 -4.29 6.51 -20.24
C CYS A 17 -4.29 7.74 -21.15
N LEU A 18 -3.73 8.87 -20.72
CA LEU A 18 -3.63 10.08 -21.54
C LEU A 18 -2.56 9.99 -22.63
N ILE A 19 -1.48 9.23 -22.40
CA ILE A 19 -0.38 9.07 -23.37
C ILE A 19 -0.70 8.01 -24.44
N GLN A 20 -1.62 7.08 -24.16
CA GLN A 20 -2.20 6.14 -25.13
C GLN A 20 -1.20 5.28 -25.93
N THR A 21 -0.06 4.93 -25.32
CA THR A 21 0.87 3.96 -25.92
C THR A 21 0.49 2.53 -25.53
N PRO A 22 0.85 1.51 -26.34
CA PRO A 22 0.60 0.12 -25.98
C PRO A 22 1.24 -0.26 -24.63
N TRP A 23 2.43 0.29 -24.34
CA TRP A 23 3.12 0.11 -23.05
C TRP A 23 2.39 0.80 -21.89
N SER A 24 1.89 2.01 -22.08
CA SER A 24 1.18 2.73 -21.01
C SER A 24 -0.17 2.10 -20.69
N ILE A 25 -0.94 1.69 -21.69
CA ILE A 25 -2.25 1.05 -21.47
C ILE A 25 -2.10 -0.33 -20.82
N THR A 26 -1.12 -1.13 -21.25
CA THR A 26 -0.83 -2.43 -20.61
C THR A 26 -0.38 -2.26 -19.16
N GLY A 27 0.52 -1.30 -18.89
CA GLY A 27 0.94 -0.96 -17.53
C GLY A 27 -0.21 -0.47 -16.65
N ALA A 28 -1.10 0.38 -17.20
CA ALA A 28 -2.29 0.86 -16.51
C ALA A 28 -3.24 -0.27 -16.10
N MET A 29 -3.50 -1.23 -17.00
CA MET A 29 -4.31 -2.41 -16.71
C MET A 29 -3.70 -3.27 -15.61
N ILE A 30 -2.39 -3.54 -15.70
CA ILE A 30 -1.64 -4.30 -14.69
C ILE A 30 -1.74 -3.60 -13.33
N LEU A 31 -1.48 -2.28 -13.29
CA LEU A 31 -1.51 -1.50 -12.06
C LEU A 31 -2.91 -1.43 -11.45
N MET A 32 -3.98 -1.28 -12.25
CA MET A 32 -5.36 -1.27 -11.72
C MET A 32 -5.73 -2.58 -11.03
N ILE A 33 -5.38 -3.73 -11.64
CA ILE A 33 -5.66 -5.04 -11.05
C ILE A 33 -4.84 -5.23 -9.78
N ALA A 34 -3.53 -4.99 -9.85
CA ALA A 34 -2.62 -5.19 -8.73
C ALA A 34 -2.95 -4.25 -7.57
N HIS A 35 -3.19 -2.97 -7.87
CA HIS A 35 -3.60 -1.98 -6.88
C HIS A 35 -4.97 -2.29 -6.26
N GLY A 36 -5.93 -2.80 -7.04
CA GLY A 36 -7.23 -3.24 -6.53
C GLY A 36 -7.10 -4.33 -5.46
N LEU A 37 -6.19 -5.29 -5.67
CA LEU A 37 -5.91 -6.35 -4.69
C LEU A 37 -5.15 -5.82 -3.46
N THR A 38 -4.15 -4.97 -3.65
CA THR A 38 -3.34 -4.45 -2.52
C THR A 38 -4.12 -3.48 -1.64
N SER A 39 -4.92 -2.59 -2.24
CA SER A 39 -5.75 -1.65 -1.49
C SER A 39 -6.88 -2.36 -0.73
N SER A 40 -7.56 -3.34 -1.34
CA SER A 40 -8.59 -4.13 -0.65
C SER A 40 -8.00 -4.92 0.52
N MET A 41 -6.82 -5.51 0.36
CA MET A 41 -6.08 -6.15 1.44
C MET A 41 -5.76 -5.17 2.59
N LEU A 42 -5.24 -3.98 2.29
CA LEU A 42 -4.95 -2.95 3.30
C LEU A 42 -6.22 -2.47 4.03
N PHE A 43 -7.33 -2.27 3.33
CA PHE A 43 -8.61 -1.91 3.94
C PHE A 43 -9.16 -3.04 4.84
N CYS A 44 -9.03 -4.29 4.41
CA CYS A 44 -9.39 -5.46 5.22
C CYS A 44 -8.56 -5.51 6.51
N LEU A 45 -7.23 -5.38 6.40
CA LEU A 45 -6.34 -5.36 7.56
C LEU A 45 -6.65 -4.20 8.51
N ALA A 46 -6.88 -3.00 7.98
CA ALA A 46 -7.31 -1.85 8.79
C ALA A 46 -8.64 -2.12 9.49
N ASN A 47 -9.59 -2.79 8.84
CA ASN A 47 -10.85 -3.16 9.44
C ASN A 47 -10.67 -4.20 10.57
N THR A 48 -9.83 -5.21 10.39
CA THR A 48 -9.55 -6.19 11.46
C THR A 48 -8.88 -5.57 12.69
N ASN A 49 -8.09 -4.49 12.52
CA ASN A 49 -7.58 -3.70 13.64
C ASN A 49 -8.69 -2.87 14.28
N TYR A 50 -9.56 -2.27 13.48
CA TYR A 50 -10.68 -1.46 13.95
C TYR A 50 -11.69 -2.28 14.76
N GLU A 51 -12.03 -3.48 14.33
CA GLU A 51 -12.97 -4.37 15.05
C GLU A 51 -12.47 -4.73 16.45
N ARG A 52 -11.16 -4.72 16.68
CA ARG A 52 -10.54 -5.02 18.00
C ARG A 52 -10.31 -3.79 18.85
N THR A 53 -9.84 -2.71 18.24
CA THR A 53 -9.39 -1.51 18.95
C THR A 53 -10.46 -0.43 19.01
N HIS A 54 -11.54 -0.56 18.22
CA HIS A 54 -12.58 0.44 18.02
C HIS A 54 -12.07 1.84 17.63
N THR A 55 -10.86 1.92 17.09
CA THR A 55 -10.25 3.18 16.66
C THR A 55 -9.60 3.05 15.29
N ARG A 56 -9.67 4.11 14.49
CA ARG A 56 -8.96 4.22 13.20
C ARG A 56 -7.67 5.03 13.33
N THR A 57 -7.34 5.47 14.54
CA THR A 57 -6.19 6.31 14.84
C THR A 57 -4.93 5.44 14.93
N LEU A 58 -4.09 5.57 13.90
CA LEU A 58 -2.88 4.77 13.70
C LEU A 58 -1.95 4.71 14.93
N ILE A 59 -1.82 5.84 15.65
CA ILE A 59 -0.94 5.98 16.82
C ILE A 59 -1.47 5.22 18.05
N LEU A 60 -2.79 5.04 18.15
CA LEU A 60 -3.39 4.25 19.23
C LEU A 60 -3.24 2.74 18.97
N ALA A 61 -3.28 2.32 17.71
CA ALA A 61 -3.12 0.92 17.30
C ALA A 61 -1.66 0.55 17.02
N ARG A 62 -0.77 0.72 18.01
CA ARG A 62 0.68 0.46 17.91
C ARG A 62 1.12 -0.83 18.61
N GLY A 63 2.24 -1.40 18.20
CA GLY A 63 2.86 -2.55 18.85
C GLY A 63 2.11 -3.88 18.64
N LEU A 64 1.28 -3.99 17.60
CA LEU A 64 0.45 -5.18 17.37
C LEU A 64 1.26 -6.45 17.06
N GLN A 65 2.55 -6.34 16.70
CA GLN A 65 3.41 -7.48 16.41
C GLN A 65 3.56 -8.46 17.58
N THR A 66 3.54 -7.98 18.82
CA THR A 66 3.73 -8.84 19.99
C THR A 66 2.49 -9.69 20.28
N ILE A 67 1.31 -9.26 19.82
CA ILE A 67 0.04 -9.95 20.10
C ILE A 67 -0.43 -10.74 18.88
N LEU A 68 -0.30 -10.18 17.66
CA LEU A 68 -0.84 -10.73 16.43
C LEU A 68 0.26 -10.90 15.37
N PRO A 69 1.26 -11.77 15.57
CA PRO A 69 2.43 -11.88 14.69
C PRO A 69 2.06 -12.30 13.26
N LEU A 70 1.04 -13.15 13.09
CA LEU A 70 0.55 -13.53 11.76
C LEU A 70 -0.16 -12.38 11.05
N MET A 71 -0.92 -11.55 11.79
CA MET A 71 -1.51 -10.35 11.22
C MET A 71 -0.42 -9.37 10.78
N THR A 72 0.68 -9.29 11.55
CA THR A 72 1.84 -8.47 11.19
C THR A 72 2.53 -8.93 9.91
N SER A 73 2.63 -10.23 9.64
CA SER A 73 3.19 -10.68 8.35
C SER A 73 2.30 -10.26 7.17
N TRP A 74 0.98 -10.32 7.31
CA TRP A 74 0.07 -9.80 6.30
C TRP A 74 0.17 -8.28 6.13
N TRP A 75 0.29 -7.52 7.23
CA TRP A 75 0.59 -6.09 7.18
C TRP A 75 1.91 -5.80 6.45
N LEU A 76 2.94 -6.62 6.67
CA LEU A 76 4.21 -6.49 5.97
C LEU A 76 4.00 -6.72 4.47
N PHE A 77 3.42 -7.85 4.07
CA PHE A 77 3.16 -8.15 2.66
C PHE A 77 2.34 -7.06 1.96
N ALA A 78 1.26 -6.59 2.60
CA ALA A 78 0.42 -5.53 2.05
C ALA A 78 1.17 -4.20 1.87
N ASN A 79 2.08 -3.86 2.78
CA ASN A 79 2.90 -2.65 2.64
C ASN A 79 4.00 -2.82 1.59
N LEU A 80 4.63 -4.00 1.49
CA LEU A 80 5.63 -4.30 0.47
C LEU A 80 5.04 -4.25 -0.94
N THR A 81 3.82 -4.77 -1.13
CA THR A 81 3.11 -4.68 -2.40
C THR A 81 2.66 -3.26 -2.70
N ASN A 82 2.18 -2.51 -1.70
CA ASN A 82 1.75 -1.11 -1.88
C ASN A 82 2.89 -0.14 -2.21
N MET A 83 4.14 -0.44 -1.81
CA MET A 83 5.34 0.31 -2.20
C MET A 83 6.03 -0.25 -3.45
N ALA A 84 5.39 -1.18 -4.17
CA ALA A 84 5.93 -1.79 -5.38
C ALA A 84 7.32 -2.43 -5.20
N LEU A 85 7.56 -3.17 -4.11
CA LEU A 85 8.81 -3.90 -3.92
C LEU A 85 8.94 -5.04 -4.96
N PRO A 86 10.12 -5.33 -5.56
CA PRO A 86 10.30 -6.55 -6.34
C PRO A 86 10.09 -7.79 -5.47
N PRO A 87 9.38 -8.85 -5.92
CA PRO A 87 8.91 -9.15 -7.29
C PRO A 87 7.41 -8.87 -7.55
N THR A 88 6.82 -7.82 -6.98
CA THR A 88 5.36 -7.62 -7.00
C THR A 88 4.80 -7.11 -8.33
N ILE A 89 3.51 -7.39 -8.58
CA ILE A 89 2.82 -6.96 -9.82
C ILE A 89 2.65 -5.43 -9.85
N ASN A 90 2.50 -4.77 -8.69
CA ASN A 90 2.49 -3.30 -8.60
C ASN A 90 3.74 -2.70 -9.23
N LEU A 91 4.93 -3.27 -8.97
CA LEU A 91 6.16 -2.81 -9.59
C LEU A 91 6.14 -2.96 -11.11
N VAL A 92 5.64 -4.08 -11.62
CA VAL A 92 5.54 -4.30 -13.07
C VAL A 92 4.63 -3.24 -13.72
N GLY A 93 3.49 -2.95 -13.11
CA GLY A 93 2.58 -1.89 -13.58
C GLY A 93 3.20 -0.50 -13.48
N GLU A 94 3.82 -0.14 -12.36
CA GLU A 94 4.46 1.17 -12.18
C GLU A 94 5.64 1.37 -13.13
N LEU A 95 6.54 0.40 -13.24
CA LEU A 95 7.74 0.53 -14.07
C LEU A 95 7.42 0.58 -15.56
N THR A 96 6.37 -0.13 -16.00
CA THR A 96 5.88 -0.03 -17.39
C THR A 96 5.26 1.34 -17.68
N ILE A 97 4.50 1.91 -16.74
CA ILE A 97 3.94 3.27 -16.86
C ILE A 97 5.07 4.33 -16.84
N ILE A 98 6.02 4.21 -15.92
CA ILE A 98 7.15 5.15 -15.78
C ILE A 98 8.02 5.14 -17.03
N SER A 99 8.30 3.97 -17.61
CA SER A 99 9.07 3.89 -18.86
C SER A 99 8.34 4.51 -20.05
N ALA A 100 7.01 4.31 -20.16
CA ALA A 100 6.20 4.96 -21.17
C ALA A 100 6.15 6.49 -21.00
N LEU A 101 6.01 6.97 -19.76
CA LEU A 101 6.05 8.40 -19.40
C LEU A 101 7.40 9.03 -19.73
N PHE A 102 8.49 8.34 -19.42
CA PHE A 102 9.85 8.81 -19.72
C PHE A 102 10.08 8.94 -21.23
N ASN A 103 9.59 7.98 -22.01
CA ASN A 103 9.63 8.05 -23.48
C ASN A 103 8.77 9.20 -24.03
N TRP A 104 7.64 9.53 -23.36
CA TRP A 104 6.81 10.66 -23.73
C TRP A 104 7.45 12.02 -23.40
N SER A 105 8.04 12.15 -22.20
CA SER A 105 8.76 13.35 -21.78
C SER A 105 9.74 13.02 -20.64
N GLN A 106 11.03 13.22 -20.88
CA GLN A 106 12.11 12.93 -19.93
C GLN A 106 11.95 13.54 -18.52
N PRO A 107 11.49 14.80 -18.31
CA PRO A 107 11.33 15.35 -16.96
C PRO A 107 10.33 14.60 -16.07
N THR A 108 9.45 13.76 -16.66
CA THR A 108 8.50 12.94 -15.89
C THR A 108 9.18 11.94 -14.95
N ILE A 109 10.44 11.56 -15.20
CA ILE A 109 11.19 10.64 -14.33
C ILE A 109 11.44 11.24 -12.94
N VAL A 110 11.63 12.55 -12.86
CA VAL A 110 11.85 13.23 -11.57
C VAL A 110 10.55 13.21 -10.76
N LEU A 111 9.42 13.51 -11.39
CA LEU A 111 8.11 13.50 -10.73
C LEU A 111 7.70 12.10 -10.28
N THR A 112 7.85 11.10 -11.15
CA THR A 112 7.50 9.71 -10.84
C THR A 112 8.49 9.08 -9.84
N GLY A 113 9.78 9.40 -9.92
CA GLY A 113 10.79 8.99 -8.94
C GLY A 113 10.53 9.58 -7.54
N LEU A 114 10.16 10.86 -7.45
CA LEU A 114 9.75 11.46 -6.18
C LEU A 114 8.43 10.86 -5.67
N GLY A 115 7.47 10.60 -6.56
CA GLY A 115 6.21 9.94 -6.22
C GLY A 115 6.43 8.57 -5.58
N THR A 116 7.24 7.72 -6.23
CA THR A 116 7.58 6.37 -5.73
C THR A 116 8.37 6.41 -4.42
N LEU A 117 9.24 7.41 -4.22
CA LEU A 117 9.91 7.61 -2.94
C LEU A 117 8.91 7.95 -1.82
N ILE A 118 7.96 8.85 -2.09
CA ILE A 118 6.92 9.22 -1.12
C ILE A 118 6.02 8.01 -0.81
N THR A 119 5.68 7.19 -1.81
CA THR A 119 4.90 5.96 -1.59
C THR A 119 5.60 4.96 -0.70
N ALA A 120 6.91 4.80 -0.85
CA ALA A 120 7.71 3.99 0.05
C ALA A 120 7.71 4.54 1.48
N ILE A 121 7.92 5.86 1.65
CA ILE A 121 7.99 6.50 2.96
C ILE A 121 6.67 6.33 3.74
N TYR A 122 5.53 6.67 3.15
CA TYR A 122 4.27 6.58 3.90
C TYR A 122 3.84 5.13 4.15
N SER A 123 4.18 4.18 3.26
CA SER A 123 3.86 2.76 3.45
C SER A 123 4.69 2.17 4.58
N LEU A 124 5.99 2.45 4.59
CA LEU A 124 6.85 2.02 5.69
C LEU A 124 6.43 2.69 7.00
N HIS A 125 6.08 3.97 6.97
CA HIS A 125 5.55 4.67 8.15
C HIS A 125 4.27 4.00 8.68
N MET A 126 3.33 3.62 7.80
CA MET A 126 2.11 2.90 8.17
C MET A 126 2.42 1.56 8.86
N PHE A 127 3.38 0.80 8.33
CA PHE A 127 3.77 -0.47 8.93
C PHE A 127 4.45 -0.28 10.30
N LEU A 128 5.42 0.63 10.40
CA LEU A 128 6.18 0.84 11.64
C LEU A 128 5.30 1.38 12.76
N THR A 129 4.41 2.32 12.47
CA THR A 129 3.53 2.92 13.48
C THR A 129 2.52 1.92 14.03
N THR A 130 1.98 1.04 13.18
CA THR A 130 0.96 0.06 13.60
C THR A 130 1.55 -1.19 14.24
N GLN A 131 2.64 -1.72 13.67
CA GLN A 131 3.15 -3.03 14.07
C GLN A 131 4.26 -2.95 15.12
N ARG A 132 5.10 -1.91 15.06
CA ARG A 132 6.25 -1.74 15.96
C ARG A 132 5.89 -0.81 17.13
N ASN A 133 6.85 -0.62 18.03
CA ASN A 133 6.75 0.10 19.31
C ASN A 133 6.09 -0.67 20.45
N LYS A 134 6.19 -0.11 21.66
CA LYS A 134 5.60 -0.67 22.87
C LYS A 134 4.08 -0.63 22.78
N LEU A 135 3.47 -1.78 23.02
CA LEU A 135 2.03 -1.94 23.14
C LEU A 135 1.48 -0.94 24.18
N PRO A 136 0.44 -0.17 23.85
CA PRO A 136 -0.16 0.76 24.78
C PRO A 136 -0.99 0.01 25.84
N PRO A 137 -1.05 0.52 27.08
CA PRO A 137 -1.63 -0.19 28.21
C PRO A 137 -3.15 -0.43 28.12
N HIS A 138 -3.86 0.26 27.22
CA HIS A 138 -5.29 0.09 27.00
C HIS A 138 -5.63 -1.08 26.06
N ILE A 139 -4.65 -1.66 25.38
CA ILE A 139 -4.82 -2.87 24.56
C ILE A 139 -4.42 -4.06 25.44
N ILE A 140 -5.33 -4.53 26.28
CA ILE A 140 -5.12 -5.67 27.17
C ILE A 140 -5.68 -6.91 26.47
N THR A 141 -4.80 -7.85 26.10
CA THR A 141 -5.09 -9.20 25.58
C THR A 141 -6.26 -9.29 24.59
N THR A 142 -5.97 -9.15 23.30
CA THR A 142 -6.98 -9.41 22.25
C THR A 142 -7.02 -10.89 21.90
N ASP A 143 -8.22 -11.45 21.76
CA ASP A 143 -8.43 -12.81 21.28
C ASP A 143 -7.84 -13.02 19.87
N PRO A 144 -7.42 -14.26 19.54
CA PRO A 144 -6.91 -14.60 18.22
C PRO A 144 -7.92 -14.30 17.11
N THR A 145 -7.43 -14.14 15.89
CA THR A 145 -8.29 -13.97 14.70
C THR A 145 -9.10 -15.23 14.44
N HIS A 146 -10.42 -15.12 14.59
CA HIS A 146 -11.36 -16.12 14.09
C HIS A 146 -11.80 -15.76 12.67
N THR A 147 -12.05 -16.76 11.84
CA THR A 147 -12.82 -16.56 10.61
C THR A 147 -14.21 -16.09 11.01
N ARG A 148 -14.78 -15.10 10.30
CA ARG A 148 -16.19 -14.69 10.49
C ARG A 148 -17.17 -15.70 9.88
N GLU A 149 -16.70 -16.91 9.61
CA GLU A 149 -17.39 -18.07 9.04
C GLU A 149 -17.04 -19.30 9.89
#